data_AF-A0A9E5QYS3-F1
#
_entry.id   AF-A0A9E5QYS3-F1
#
_cell.length_a   1.000
_cell.length_b   1.000
_cell.length_c   1.000
_cell.angle_alpha   90.00
_cell.angle_beta   90.00
_cell.angle_gamma   90.00
#
_symmetry.space_group_name_H-M   'P 1'
#
loop_
_entity.id
_entity.type
_entity.pdbx_description
1 polymer ?
#
loop_
_entity_poly.entity_id
_entity_poly.type
_entity_poly.pdbx_seq_one_letter_code
_entity_poly.pdbx_strand_id
1 'polypeptide(L)'
;LPPPTRTQLENTLAAPSPALDPLGTDLAGPRCAHVRLLHGGQRSLSMAIAATAMSVLGGLVLGSAASALRLMDSLIDVLLALPPLLLALVVMSLVERSLAGVALAVGVANLGSYARLVRDLVQQGWANAL
;
A
#
# COMPACT_ATOMS: atom_id res chain seq x y z
N LEU A 1 -11.74 15.01 -20.02
CA LEU A 1 -12.11 15.46 -18.65
C LEU A 1 -11.34 16.75 -18.34
N PRO A 2 -11.93 17.76 -17.68
CA PRO A 2 -11.19 18.94 -17.25
C PRO A 2 -10.06 18.55 -16.27
N PRO A 3 -8.96 19.33 -16.21
CA PRO A 3 -7.82 19.00 -15.36
C PRO A 3 -8.23 18.99 -13.87
N PRO A 4 -7.76 18.01 -13.07
CA PRO A 4 -8.18 17.79 -11.68
C PRO A 4 -7.79 18.92 -10.71
N THR A 5 -6.97 19.86 -11.17
CA THR A 5 -6.41 20.98 -10.39
C THR A 5 -7.19 22.28 -10.52
N ARG A 6 -8.17 22.39 -11.42
CA ARG A 6 -8.98 23.61 -11.53
C ARG A 6 -10.01 23.67 -10.42
N THR A 7 -9.77 24.52 -9.44
CA THR A 7 -10.76 24.92 -8.43
C THR A 7 -11.81 25.83 -9.07
N GLN A 8 -13.09 25.44 -8.96
CA GLN A 8 -14.23 26.24 -9.42
C GLN A 8 -14.95 26.82 -8.20
N LEU A 9 -14.56 28.04 -7.80
CA LEU A 9 -15.13 28.75 -6.64
C LEU A 9 -16.50 29.36 -6.95
N GLU A 10 -16.74 29.65 -8.22
CA GLU A 10 -17.94 30.30 -8.74
C GLU A 10 -19.23 29.48 -8.52
N ASN A 11 -19.12 28.17 -8.30
CA ASN A 11 -20.26 27.26 -8.11
C ASN A 11 -20.15 26.37 -6.86
N THR A 12 -19.35 26.75 -5.86
CA THR A 12 -19.16 25.93 -4.64
C THR A 12 -20.46 25.71 -3.85
N LEU A 13 -21.42 26.64 -3.94
CA LEU A 13 -22.73 26.58 -3.27
C LEU A 13 -23.84 25.99 -4.16
N ALA A 14 -23.52 25.57 -5.39
CA ALA A 14 -24.52 24.97 -6.27
C ALA A 14 -24.96 23.61 -5.72
N ALA A 15 -26.27 23.33 -5.76
CA ALA A 15 -26.79 22.04 -5.35
C ALA A 15 -26.18 20.93 -6.22
N PRO A 16 -25.70 19.81 -5.63
CA PRO A 16 -25.08 18.73 -6.38
C PRO A 16 -26.06 18.14 -7.40
N SER A 17 -25.62 18.00 -8.64
CA SER A 17 -26.41 17.29 -9.65
C SER A 17 -26.10 15.79 -9.56
N PRO A 18 -27.09 14.91 -9.32
CA PRO A 18 -26.84 13.47 -9.17
C PRO A 18 -26.23 12.82 -10.44
N ALA A 19 -26.39 13.42 -11.61
CA ALA A 19 -25.82 12.94 -12.86
C ALA A 19 -24.34 13.32 -13.08
N LEU A 20 -23.88 14.44 -12.48
CA LEU A 20 -22.56 15.01 -12.73
C LEU A 20 -21.65 14.96 -11.49
N ASP A 21 -22.24 15.00 -10.30
CA ASP A 21 -21.58 15.08 -8.99
C ASP A 21 -22.05 13.93 -8.07
N PRO A 22 -21.91 12.65 -8.47
CA PRO A 22 -22.40 11.50 -7.69
C PRO A 22 -21.73 11.36 -6.32
N LEU A 23 -20.54 11.96 -6.14
CA LEU A 23 -19.77 11.99 -4.90
C LEU A 23 -19.94 13.30 -4.12
N GLY A 24 -20.89 14.15 -4.54
CA GLY A 24 -21.11 15.48 -3.96
C GLY A 24 -20.11 16.52 -4.45
N THR A 25 -20.25 17.74 -3.92
CA THR A 25 -19.39 18.89 -4.20
C THR A 25 -18.34 19.05 -3.10
N ASP A 26 -17.10 19.42 -3.47
CA ASP A 26 -16.05 19.77 -2.50
C ASP A 26 -15.92 21.31 -2.44
N LEU A 27 -15.18 21.84 -1.47
CA LEU A 27 -14.80 23.26 -1.37
C LEU A 27 -14.10 23.75 -2.64
N ALA A 28 -13.47 22.84 -3.39
CA ALA A 28 -12.85 23.07 -4.67
C ALA A 28 -13.85 23.16 -5.86
N GLY A 29 -15.14 22.97 -5.63
CA GLY A 29 -16.21 23.00 -6.61
C GLY A 29 -16.87 21.62 -6.86
N PRO A 30 -17.97 21.58 -7.65
CA PRO A 30 -18.84 20.41 -7.76
C PRO A 30 -18.18 19.17 -8.36
N ARG A 31 -17.44 19.33 -9.46
CA ARG A 31 -16.85 18.21 -10.22
C ARG A 31 -15.51 17.73 -9.68
N CYS A 32 -14.92 18.49 -8.75
CA CYS A 32 -13.54 18.29 -8.34
C CYS A 32 -13.37 17.04 -7.47
N ALA A 33 -14.33 16.70 -6.60
CA ALA A 33 -14.28 15.50 -5.76
C ALA A 33 -14.19 14.22 -6.59
N HIS A 34 -15.14 14.05 -7.52
CA HIS A 34 -15.22 12.86 -8.38
C HIS A 34 -13.99 12.71 -9.27
N VAL A 35 -13.58 13.80 -9.95
CA VAL A 35 -12.43 13.75 -10.87
C VAL A 35 -11.12 13.51 -10.12
N ARG A 36 -10.92 14.10 -8.93
CA ARG A 36 -9.73 13.87 -8.10
C ARG A 36 -9.66 12.46 -7.54
N LEU A 37 -10.80 11.88 -7.14
CA LEU A 37 -10.85 10.49 -6.68
C LEU A 37 -10.53 9.51 -7.80
N LEU A 38 -11.06 9.68 -9.01
CA LEU A 38 -10.70 8.80 -10.13
C LEU A 38 -9.22 8.93 -10.52
N HIS A 39 -8.73 10.16 -10.70
CA HIS A 39 -7.35 10.38 -11.16
C HIS A 39 -6.31 10.06 -10.07
N GLY A 40 -6.60 10.39 -8.81
CA GLY A 40 -5.74 10.05 -7.68
C GLY A 40 -5.82 8.57 -7.32
N GLY A 41 -7.03 8.01 -7.31
CA GLY A 41 -7.32 6.63 -6.96
C GLY A 41 -6.62 5.63 -7.88
N GLN A 42 -6.59 5.87 -9.20
CA GLN A 42 -5.86 5.00 -10.13
C GLN A 42 -4.38 4.86 -9.77
N ARG A 43 -3.72 5.99 -9.44
CA ARG A 43 -2.28 6.00 -9.08
C ARG A 43 -2.05 5.36 -7.71
N SER A 44 -2.91 5.66 -6.73
CA SER A 44 -2.84 5.07 -5.39
C SER A 44 -3.09 3.55 -5.42
N LEU A 45 -4.02 3.09 -6.27
CA LEU A 45 -4.33 1.68 -6.42
C LEU A 45 -3.17 0.95 -7.09
N SER A 46 -2.60 1.49 -8.17
CA SER A 46 -1.46 0.87 -8.85
C SER A 46 -0.25 0.73 -7.91
N MET A 47 0.03 1.74 -7.08
CA MET A 47 1.15 1.65 -6.14
C MET A 47 0.87 0.67 -4.99
N ALA A 48 -0.37 0.60 -4.50
CA ALA A 48 -0.74 -0.34 -3.44
C ALA A 48 -0.63 -1.79 -3.93
N ILE A 49 -1.09 -2.06 -5.17
CA ILE A 49 -0.95 -3.37 -5.81
C ILE A 49 0.53 -3.73 -5.97
N ALA A 50 1.35 -2.81 -6.49
CA ALA A 50 2.78 -3.06 -6.67
C ALA A 50 3.50 -3.32 -5.34
N ALA A 51 3.22 -2.51 -4.31
CA ALA A 51 3.78 -2.70 -2.97
C ALA A 51 3.40 -4.06 -2.39
N THR A 52 2.11 -4.40 -2.47
CA THR A 52 1.57 -5.67 -1.94
C THR A 52 2.16 -6.86 -2.69
N ALA A 53 2.21 -6.82 -4.01
CA ALA A 53 2.81 -7.88 -4.83
C ALA A 53 4.28 -8.10 -4.45
N MET A 54 5.05 -7.01 -4.27
CA MET A 54 6.44 -7.09 -3.84
C MET A 54 6.56 -7.72 -2.43
N SER A 55 5.74 -7.29 -1.47
CA SER A 55 5.75 -7.86 -0.11
C SER A 55 5.37 -9.33 -0.08
N VAL A 56 4.37 -9.73 -0.87
CA VAL A 56 3.90 -11.11 -0.94
C VAL A 56 4.97 -12.00 -1.57
N LEU A 57 5.56 -11.59 -2.70
CA LEU A 57 6.60 -12.35 -3.38
C LEU A 57 7.86 -12.45 -2.52
N GLY A 58 8.32 -11.34 -1.94
CA GLY A 58 9.46 -11.34 -1.03
C GLY A 58 9.21 -12.12 0.26
N GLY A 59 8.02 -11.97 0.84
CA GLY A 59 7.58 -12.73 2.02
C GLY A 59 7.45 -14.22 1.74
N LEU A 60 7.01 -14.63 0.54
CA LEU A 60 6.96 -16.02 0.14
C LEU A 60 8.35 -16.66 0.14
N VAL A 61 9.33 -15.99 -0.45
CA VAL A 61 10.73 -16.46 -0.49
C VAL A 61 11.33 -16.50 0.92
N LEU A 62 11.18 -15.44 1.71
CA LEU A 62 11.75 -15.38 3.05
C LEU A 62 11.07 -16.32 4.04
N GLY A 63 9.73 -16.40 4.03
CA GLY A 63 8.96 -17.25 4.92
C GLY A 63 9.17 -18.73 4.67
N SER A 64 9.23 -19.13 3.40
CA SER A 64 9.59 -20.51 3.03
C SER A 64 11.02 -20.85 3.47
N ALA A 65 11.99 -19.96 3.25
CA ALA A 65 13.36 -20.16 3.72
C ALA A 65 13.45 -20.22 5.27
N ALA A 66 12.73 -19.35 5.98
CA ALA A 66 12.69 -19.31 7.44
C ALA A 66 12.05 -20.56 8.05
N SER A 67 11.14 -21.23 7.33
CA SER A 67 10.57 -22.50 7.78
C SER A 67 11.62 -23.62 7.91
N ALA A 68 12.72 -23.53 7.15
CA ALA A 68 13.81 -24.51 7.16
C ALA A 68 15.07 -24.01 7.88
N LEU A 69 15.36 -22.70 7.85
CA LEU A 69 16.62 -22.12 8.34
C LEU A 69 16.39 -21.15 9.50
N ARG A 70 16.92 -21.48 10.70
CA ARG A 70 16.80 -20.64 11.91
C ARG A 70 17.37 -19.22 11.76
N LEU A 71 18.39 -19.02 10.92
CA LEU A 71 18.96 -17.69 10.68
C LEU A 71 17.99 -16.75 9.96
N MET A 72 17.20 -17.30 9.03
CA MET A 72 16.18 -16.53 8.28
C MET A 72 14.98 -16.21 9.16
N ASP A 73 14.71 -17.06 10.13
CA ASP A 73 13.71 -16.79 11.16
C ASP A 73 14.08 -15.57 12.01
N SER A 74 15.33 -15.49 12.47
CA SER A 74 15.83 -14.31 13.20
C SER A 74 15.76 -13.03 12.36
N LEU A 75 15.91 -13.11 11.03
CA LEU A 75 15.74 -11.95 10.16
C LEU A 75 14.29 -11.45 10.15
N ILE A 76 13.31 -12.36 10.15
CA ILE A 76 11.89 -12.01 10.26
C ILE A 76 11.61 -11.33 11.61
N ASP A 77 12.17 -11.84 12.71
CA ASP A 77 12.03 -11.23 14.03
C ASP A 77 12.59 -9.80 14.07
N VAL A 78 13.74 -9.55 13.42
CA VAL A 78 14.31 -8.20 13.30
C VAL A 78 13.40 -7.27 12.48
N LEU A 79 12.84 -7.74 11.37
CA LEU A 79 11.91 -6.96 10.55
C LEU A 79 10.61 -6.62 11.31
N LEU A 80 10.16 -7.51 12.19
CA LEU A 80 8.94 -7.36 13.00
C LEU A 80 9.18 -6.64 14.33
N ALA A 81 10.44 -6.40 14.71
CA ALA A 81 10.78 -5.72 15.96
C ALA A 81 10.28 -4.27 15.98
N LEU A 82 10.17 -3.63 14.81
CA LEU A 82 9.63 -2.28 14.68
C LEU A 82 8.22 -2.32 14.06
N PRO A 83 7.32 -1.42 14.49
CA PRO A 83 6.08 -1.15 13.78
C PRO A 83 6.33 -0.91 12.28
N PRO A 84 5.54 -1.52 11.36
CA PRO A 84 5.74 -1.37 9.91
C PRO A 84 5.73 0.09 9.45
N LEU A 85 4.93 0.94 10.11
CA LEU A 85 4.92 2.37 9.82
C LEU A 85 6.30 3.01 10.06
N LEU A 86 6.98 2.67 11.17
CA LEU A 86 8.31 3.20 11.46
C LEU A 86 9.34 2.68 10.46
N LEU A 87 9.28 1.39 10.12
CA LEU A 87 10.16 0.80 9.11
C LEU A 87 9.97 1.47 7.74
N ALA A 88 8.72 1.73 7.34
CA ALA A 88 8.41 2.45 6.10
C ALA A 88 8.98 3.88 6.12
N LEU A 89 8.91 4.57 7.27
CA LEU A 89 9.49 5.91 7.42
C LEU A 89 11.03 5.91 7.35
N VAL A 90 11.67 4.88 7.91
CA VAL A 90 13.13 4.69 7.79
C VAL A 90 13.52 4.42 6.34
N VAL A 91 12.82 3.53 5.64
CA VAL A 91 13.12 3.29 4.21
C VAL A 91 12.84 4.55 3.37
N MET A 92 11.79 5.30 3.71
CA MET A 92 11.47 6.59 3.09
C MET A 92 12.57 7.65 3.22
N SER A 93 13.39 7.60 4.27
CA SER A 93 14.50 8.55 4.41
C SER A 93 15.68 8.19 3.51
N LEU A 94 15.75 6.95 3.04
CA LEU A 94 16.80 6.43 2.15
C LEU A 94 16.43 6.52 0.67
N VAL A 95 15.15 6.57 0.35
CA VAL A 95 14.63 6.53 -1.03
C VAL A 95 14.21 7.93 -1.48
N GLU A 96 14.41 8.23 -2.77
CA GLU A 96 13.93 9.48 -3.36
C GLU A 96 12.41 9.61 -3.29
N ARG A 97 11.94 10.86 -3.15
CA ARG A 97 10.52 11.19 -3.03
C ARG A 97 9.78 10.98 -4.35
N SER A 98 9.34 9.74 -4.59
CA SER A 98 8.59 9.31 -5.76
C SER A 98 7.46 8.34 -5.38
N LEU A 99 6.44 8.20 -6.24
CA LEU A 99 5.36 7.22 -6.03
C LEU A 99 5.90 5.78 -5.96
N ALA A 100 6.88 5.46 -6.81
CA ALA A 100 7.55 4.16 -6.79
C ALA A 100 8.34 3.96 -5.48
N GLY A 101 9.00 5.01 -4.98
CA GLY A 101 9.67 4.97 -3.68
C GLY A 101 8.70 4.69 -2.53
N VAL A 102 7.48 5.21 -2.60
CA VAL A 102 6.39 4.89 -1.65
C VAL A 102 5.99 3.44 -1.71
N ALA A 103 5.77 2.91 -2.90
CA ALA A 103 5.46 1.50 -3.06
C ALA A 103 6.58 0.60 -2.51
N LEU A 104 7.84 0.96 -2.76
CA LEU A 104 9.00 0.21 -2.28
C LEU A 104 9.09 0.25 -0.75
N ALA A 105 9.02 1.43 -0.14
CA ALA A 105 9.11 1.58 1.31
C ALA A 105 8.01 0.83 2.05
N VAL A 106 6.76 0.97 1.60
CA VAL A 106 5.62 0.24 2.17
C VAL A 106 5.76 -1.26 1.94
N GLY A 107 6.25 -1.67 0.77
CA GLY A 107 6.39 -3.07 0.44
C GLY A 107 7.48 -3.77 1.26
N VAL A 108 8.63 -3.13 1.46
CA VAL A 108 9.71 -3.63 2.33
C VAL A 108 9.25 -3.65 3.79
N ALA A 109 8.51 -2.64 4.22
CA ALA A 109 8.03 -2.58 5.60
C ALA A 109 7.04 -3.70 5.96
N ASN A 110 6.24 -4.18 5.00
CA ASN A 110 5.30 -5.28 5.21
C ASN A 110 5.91 -6.68 4.95
N LEU A 111 7.16 -6.72 4.48
CA LEU A 111 7.83 -7.95 4.06
C LEU A 111 7.93 -8.98 5.20
N GLY A 112 8.24 -8.52 6.43
CA GLY A 112 8.30 -9.38 7.62
C GLY A 112 6.95 -10.00 7.99
N SER A 113 5.86 -9.23 7.87
CA SER A 113 4.49 -9.71 8.18
C SER A 113 4.07 -10.84 7.23
N TYR A 114 4.30 -10.66 5.93
CA TYR A 114 4.00 -11.71 4.95
C TYR A 114 4.94 -12.91 5.07
N ALA A 115 6.22 -12.69 5.37
CA ALA A 115 7.18 -13.76 5.61
C ALA A 115 6.77 -14.65 6.79
N ARG A 116 6.34 -14.05 7.91
CA ARG A 116 5.82 -14.77 9.06
C ARG A 116 4.56 -15.57 8.70
N LEU A 117 3.61 -14.96 7.99
CA LEU A 117 2.40 -15.64 7.53
C LEU A 117 2.71 -16.90 6.72
N VAL A 118 3.63 -16.78 5.75
CA VAL A 118 4.05 -17.92 4.91
C VAL A 118 4.77 -18.97 5.72
N ARG A 119 5.66 -18.57 6.63
CA ARG A 119 6.36 -19.51 7.53
C ARG A 119 5.35 -20.33 8.34
N ASP A 120 4.38 -19.67 8.95
CA ASP A 120 3.35 -20.32 9.78
C ASP A 120 2.51 -21.30 8.94
N LEU A 121 2.11 -20.90 7.72
CA LEU A 121 1.38 -21.76 6.78
C LEU A 121 2.19 -23.00 6.35
N VAL A 122 3.47 -22.81 6.04
CA VAL A 122 4.35 -23.90 5.63
C VAL A 122 4.52 -24.88 6.80
N GLN A 123 4.86 -24.39 8.00
CA GLN A 123 5.01 -25.20 9.21
C GLN A 123 3.73 -25.98 9.56
N GLN A 124 2.57 -25.37 9.43
CA GLN A 124 1.28 -26.04 9.60
C GLN A 124 1.07 -27.14 8.56
N GLY A 125 1.46 -26.90 7.30
CA GLY A 125 1.41 -27.91 6.24
C GLY A 125 2.26 -29.13 6.55
N TRP A 126 3.47 -28.94 7.10
CA TRP A 126 4.32 -30.04 7.56
C TRP A 126 3.69 -30.81 8.72
N ALA A 127 3.09 -30.11 9.68
CA ALA A 127 2.43 -30.74 10.83
C ALA A 127 1.23 -31.60 10.43
N ASN A 128 0.47 -31.18 9.42
CA ASN A 128 -0.69 -31.93 8.90
C ASN A 128 -0.31 -33.14 8.03
N ALA A 129 0.95 -33.22 7.58
CA ALA A 129 1.44 -34.29 6.71
C ALA A 129 2.06 -35.47 7.51
N LEU A 130 2.24 -35.31 8.82
CA LEU A 130 2.72 -36.33 9.77
C LEU A 130 1.54 -36.96 10.53
#